data_AF-A0A536MT96-F1
#
_entry.id   AF-A0A536MT96-F1
#
_cell.length_a   1.000
_cell.length_b   1.000
_cell.length_c   1.000
_cell.angle_alpha   90.00
_cell.angle_beta   90.00
_cell.angle_gamma   90.00
#
_symmetry.space_group_name_H-M   'P 1'
#
loop_
_entity.id
_entity.type
_entity.pdbx_description
1 polymer ?
#
loop_
_entity_poly.entity_id
_entity_poly.type
_entity_poly.pdbx_seq_one_letter_code
_entity_poly.pdbx_strand_id
1 'polypeptide(L)'
;MSAGATRSATAPPRRLRGKAGQAIVLLALTGTLMIGGVGVAVDLAVGYMYSIAAERAASAAALSGVVFMPNQFTSAQAIPAGSRNDATDRAIDEAKRNGFDPANTQEGVVVVPAVISGRSNQLRVTVAKQAPVFFMQLFGFRPYLVARTAVAAYLPPISLGQPGSQAGSSLGELGRTRFFFTREEGWATGRTQGDAYTPTPAGSNDVHQLSYTNGTEPRDLTVADRGGYDYRVTVPSSGPGGVVQVYNAAFAPDGTGGSANFCDNNNQNPAARTCAIGGNNWFHEDDSGPFAFGTAANYTAMRYTLYRVNNAFIRGSDELLSQLTVLPIDARNWNGASKQYTIMGGPNQGKTVDQQYSGGLPSNMLIYHNWVDVTSYTGLNDGGLVSLRTTPALNNYLIGGALVPGTYRLRVDSLDNNAASFTGASNGAHKGYAARAVNGDVNRTTCVTCQVAGWNEICFFTPFDAGPGGSFTMNLFQLTPDYAGLTVAIDIYDVGDISSSNGRVVINILDPSGLVATSTQGVNIYDLGVQRSNLQSGNYTVIASAQSNQIASFVATDTGNGTTRNGRWVHVELPVPSGYNPPPGQYWWSMQYVTGPGTVAVDTVTVAVGLKGGPVHLLP
;
A
#
# COMPACT_ATOMS: atom_id res chain seq x y z
N MET A 1 48.85 -124.37 4.82
CA MET A 1 49.66 -124.10 6.03
C MET A 1 50.69 -123.04 5.68
N SER A 2 50.56 -121.84 6.23
CA SER A 2 51.63 -120.99 6.78
C SER A 2 51.09 -119.56 6.84
N ALA A 3 51.07 -119.02 8.05
CA ALA A 3 50.35 -117.83 8.46
C ALA A 3 51.07 -116.54 8.04
N GLY A 4 50.31 -115.59 7.45
CA GLY A 4 50.75 -114.23 7.17
C GLY A 4 49.91 -113.24 7.96
N ALA A 5 50.53 -112.58 8.94
CA ALA A 5 49.91 -111.63 9.85
C ALA A 5 49.40 -110.37 9.11
N THR A 6 48.12 -110.06 9.28
CA THR A 6 47.47 -108.84 8.77
C THR A 6 47.78 -107.64 9.66
N ARG A 7 48.52 -106.67 9.09
CA ARG A 7 48.76 -105.34 9.68
C ARG A 7 47.49 -104.48 9.52
N SER A 8 46.95 -104.01 10.64
CA SER A 8 45.91 -102.97 10.67
C SER A 8 46.57 -101.59 10.52
N ALA A 9 46.20 -100.86 9.46
CA ALA A 9 46.67 -99.51 9.19
C ALA A 9 45.82 -98.49 9.97
N THR A 10 46.44 -97.78 10.89
CA THR A 10 45.85 -96.61 11.56
C THR A 10 45.98 -95.39 10.65
N ALA A 11 44.87 -94.82 10.21
CA ALA A 11 44.86 -93.56 9.45
C ALA A 11 45.22 -92.38 10.37
N PRO A 12 46.11 -91.46 9.95
CA PRO A 12 46.37 -90.23 10.71
C PRO A 12 45.25 -89.19 10.46
N PRO A 13 44.91 -88.35 11.45
CA PRO A 13 43.89 -87.33 11.28
C PRO A 13 44.37 -86.23 10.34
N ARG A 14 43.57 -85.96 9.31
CA ARG A 14 43.78 -84.90 8.32
C ARG A 14 43.56 -83.52 8.99
N ARG A 15 44.62 -82.74 9.14
CA ARG A 15 44.59 -81.36 9.69
C ARG A 15 43.73 -80.43 8.83
N LEU A 16 42.58 -80.00 9.34
CA LEU A 16 41.80 -78.84 8.89
C LEU A 16 42.40 -77.53 9.43
N ARG A 17 43.63 -77.15 9.04
CA ARG A 17 44.29 -75.94 9.59
C ARG A 17 44.61 -74.83 8.58
N GLY A 18 44.07 -74.89 7.36
CA GLY A 18 44.38 -73.94 6.28
C GLY A 18 43.27 -72.96 5.84
N LYS A 19 41.99 -73.16 6.24
CA LYS A 19 40.87 -72.36 5.72
C LYS A 19 40.33 -71.28 6.67
N ALA A 20 40.62 -71.36 7.97
CA ALA A 20 40.13 -70.39 8.95
C ALA A 20 40.77 -68.99 8.80
N GLY A 21 42.05 -68.91 8.41
CA GLY A 21 42.75 -67.63 8.21
C GLY A 21 42.27 -66.85 6.99
N GLN A 22 42.03 -67.52 5.85
CA GLN A 22 41.45 -66.88 4.66
C GLN A 22 40.01 -66.44 4.88
N ALA A 23 39.20 -67.23 5.58
CA ALA A 23 37.82 -66.88 5.90
C ALA A 23 37.74 -65.63 6.80
N ILE A 24 38.65 -65.49 7.77
CA ILE A 24 38.73 -64.29 8.63
C ILE A 24 39.12 -63.05 7.83
N VAL A 25 40.09 -63.16 6.90
CA VAL A 25 40.50 -62.02 6.05
C VAL A 25 39.39 -61.59 5.10
N LEU A 26 38.69 -62.55 4.46
CA LEU A 26 37.55 -62.27 3.59
C LEU A 26 36.35 -61.69 4.36
N LEU A 27 36.07 -62.21 5.56
CA LEU A 27 35.02 -61.68 6.43
C LEU A 27 35.35 -60.25 6.88
N ALA A 28 36.60 -59.97 7.23
CA ALA A 28 37.06 -58.63 7.59
C ALA A 28 36.92 -57.66 6.40
N LEU A 29 37.41 -58.03 5.22
CA LEU A 29 37.29 -57.21 4.00
C LEU A 29 35.83 -56.96 3.60
N THR A 30 34.99 -57.98 3.64
CA THR A 30 33.58 -57.87 3.27
C THR A 30 32.79 -57.08 4.33
N GLY A 31 33.12 -57.26 5.60
CA GLY A 31 32.55 -56.50 6.72
C GLY A 31 32.91 -55.02 6.64
N THR A 32 34.18 -54.69 6.39
CA THR A 32 34.62 -53.30 6.18
C THR A 32 33.96 -52.68 4.95
N LEU A 33 33.80 -53.43 3.85
CA LEU A 33 33.11 -52.96 2.65
C LEU A 33 31.62 -52.67 2.92
N MET A 34 30.91 -53.56 3.62
CA MET A 34 29.51 -53.37 3.99
C MET A 34 29.33 -52.17 4.93
N ILE A 35 30.20 -52.03 5.94
CA ILE A 35 30.20 -50.88 6.86
C ILE A 35 30.50 -49.58 6.10
N GLY A 36 31.44 -49.60 5.15
CA GLY A 36 31.72 -48.48 4.26
C GLY A 36 30.51 -48.11 3.41
N GLY A 37 29.81 -49.08 2.83
CA GLY A 37 28.60 -48.86 2.04
C GLY A 37 27.44 -48.28 2.86
N VAL A 38 27.17 -48.83 4.05
CA VAL A 38 26.18 -48.28 4.99
C VAL A 38 26.58 -46.89 5.45
N GLY A 39 27.87 -46.67 5.71
CA GLY A 39 28.37 -45.38 6.17
C GLY A 39 28.21 -44.28 5.13
N VAL A 40 28.53 -44.57 3.87
CA VAL A 40 28.23 -43.65 2.76
C VAL A 40 26.74 -43.36 2.68
N ALA A 41 25.88 -44.38 2.75
CA ALA A 41 24.44 -44.19 2.63
C ALA A 41 23.85 -43.33 3.76
N VAL A 42 24.20 -43.64 5.02
CA VAL A 42 23.66 -42.92 6.19
C VAL A 42 24.23 -41.51 6.30
N ASP A 43 25.56 -41.34 6.16
CA ASP A 43 26.18 -40.01 6.32
C ASP A 43 25.78 -39.06 5.17
N LEU A 44 25.55 -39.58 3.95
CA LEU A 44 24.97 -38.79 2.85
C LEU A 44 23.49 -38.45 3.10
N ALA A 45 22.69 -39.40 3.58
CA ALA A 45 21.28 -39.15 3.89
C ALA A 45 21.14 -38.09 4.99
N VAL A 46 21.95 -38.18 6.04
CA VAL A 46 22.00 -37.18 7.12
C VAL A 46 22.43 -35.83 6.55
N GLY A 47 23.50 -35.76 5.76
CA GLY A 47 23.94 -34.53 5.11
C GLY A 47 22.87 -33.88 4.21
N TYR A 48 22.13 -34.71 3.47
CA TYR A 48 21.00 -34.26 2.64
C TYR A 48 19.85 -33.69 3.49
N MET A 49 19.51 -34.31 4.62
CA MET A 49 18.51 -33.79 5.55
C MET A 49 18.93 -32.44 6.15
N TYR A 50 20.21 -32.29 6.54
CA TYR A 50 20.76 -31.00 6.98
C TYR A 50 20.73 -29.95 5.88
N SER A 51 20.95 -30.34 4.62
CA SER A 51 20.81 -29.46 3.47
C SER A 51 19.39 -28.92 3.32
N ILE A 52 18.37 -29.80 3.36
CA ILE A 52 16.96 -29.38 3.28
C ILE A 52 16.60 -28.47 4.45
N ALA A 53 17.06 -28.80 5.67
CA ALA A 53 16.83 -27.97 6.84
C ALA A 53 17.46 -26.57 6.68
N ALA A 54 18.70 -26.50 6.18
CA ALA A 54 19.40 -25.24 5.93
C ALA A 54 18.71 -24.41 4.84
N GLU A 55 18.19 -25.04 3.79
CA GLU A 55 17.47 -24.35 2.72
C GLU A 55 16.16 -23.72 3.21
N ARG A 56 15.39 -24.46 4.02
CA ARG A 56 14.18 -23.95 4.67
C ARG A 56 14.49 -22.81 5.63
N ALA A 57 15.52 -22.97 6.45
CA ALA A 57 15.96 -21.94 7.39
C ALA A 57 16.44 -20.67 6.68
N ALA A 58 17.26 -20.80 5.63
CA ALA A 58 17.73 -19.67 4.83
C ALA A 58 16.56 -18.94 4.16
N SER A 59 15.60 -19.69 3.59
CA SER A 59 14.41 -19.12 2.94
C SER A 59 13.51 -18.36 3.94
N ALA A 60 13.22 -18.96 5.09
CA ALA A 60 12.43 -18.33 6.15
C ALA A 60 13.12 -17.09 6.72
N ALA A 61 14.43 -17.16 6.94
CA ALA A 61 15.23 -16.03 7.40
C ALA A 61 15.28 -14.88 6.38
N ALA A 62 15.42 -15.20 5.09
CA ALA A 62 15.40 -14.20 4.03
C ALA A 62 14.02 -13.52 3.91
N LEU A 63 12.93 -14.29 3.90
CA LEU A 63 11.57 -13.76 3.81
C LEU A 63 11.17 -12.90 5.03
N SER A 64 11.59 -13.29 6.23
CA SER A 64 11.29 -12.55 7.46
C SER A 64 12.11 -11.27 7.61
N GLY A 65 13.37 -11.26 7.15
CA GLY A 65 14.24 -10.10 7.21
C GLY A 65 13.99 -9.08 6.10
N VAL A 66 13.62 -9.52 4.88
CA VAL A 66 13.57 -8.62 3.72
C VAL A 66 12.52 -7.51 3.84
N VAL A 67 11.47 -7.69 4.65
CA VAL A 67 10.45 -6.65 4.90
C VAL A 67 10.98 -5.38 5.58
N PHE A 68 12.22 -5.42 6.09
CA PHE A 68 12.92 -4.29 6.69
C PHE A 68 13.87 -3.58 5.71
N MET A 69 14.05 -4.12 4.51
CA MET A 69 14.84 -3.51 3.46
C MET A 69 14.09 -2.34 2.80
N PRO A 70 14.79 -1.33 2.27
CA PRO A 70 16.25 -1.16 2.26
C PRO A 70 16.80 -0.46 3.52
N ASN A 71 15.94 0.18 4.30
CA ASN A 71 16.36 1.23 5.23
C ASN A 71 16.66 0.75 6.65
N GLN A 72 16.28 -0.48 7.02
CA GLN A 72 16.41 -1.02 8.37
C GLN A 72 17.21 -2.33 8.34
N PHE A 73 18.43 -2.31 7.79
CA PHE A 73 19.25 -3.52 7.68
C PHE A 73 19.83 -3.95 9.04
N THR A 74 20.34 -3.00 9.81
CA THR A 74 20.99 -3.24 11.11
C THR A 74 20.20 -2.66 12.29
N SER A 75 20.52 -3.09 13.52
CA SER A 75 19.89 -2.60 14.75
C SER A 75 20.03 -1.09 14.98
N ALA A 76 21.08 -0.45 14.46
CA ALA A 76 21.25 1.00 14.49
C ALA A 76 20.24 1.74 13.59
N GLN A 77 19.63 1.03 12.63
CA GLN A 77 18.66 1.55 11.69
C GLN A 77 17.23 1.09 12.01
N ALA A 78 17.03 0.30 13.07
CA ALA A 78 15.71 -0.16 13.49
C ALA A 78 14.81 1.03 13.86
N ILE A 79 13.51 0.93 13.55
CA ILE A 79 12.52 1.95 13.90
C ILE A 79 11.42 1.31 14.76
N PRO A 80 11.26 1.73 16.04
CA PRO A 80 12.12 2.65 16.80
C PRO A 80 13.53 2.09 17.07
N ALA A 81 14.49 2.97 17.36
CA ALA A 81 15.87 2.57 17.64
C ALA A 81 15.94 1.59 18.83
N GLY A 82 16.71 0.51 18.68
CA GLY A 82 16.87 -0.52 19.73
C GLY A 82 15.70 -1.51 19.84
N SER A 83 14.71 -1.47 18.95
CA SER A 83 13.55 -2.37 18.96
C SER A 83 13.83 -3.80 18.47
N ARG A 84 15.02 -4.07 17.91
CA ARG A 84 15.36 -5.32 17.21
C ARG A 84 14.39 -5.65 16.04
N ASN A 85 13.78 -4.60 15.48
CA ASN A 85 12.95 -4.64 14.28
C ASN A 85 13.77 -4.23 13.06
N ASP A 86 14.77 -5.05 12.71
CA ASP A 86 15.62 -4.86 11.54
C ASP A 86 15.85 -6.18 10.79
N ALA A 87 16.36 -6.07 9.56
CA ALA A 87 16.54 -7.22 8.69
C ALA A 87 17.48 -8.28 9.29
N THR A 88 18.56 -7.86 9.95
CA THR A 88 19.55 -8.77 10.51
C THR A 88 19.02 -9.52 11.73
N ASP A 89 18.44 -8.81 12.69
CA ASP A 89 17.88 -9.41 13.90
C ASP A 89 16.73 -10.37 13.56
N ARG A 90 15.83 -9.99 12.64
CA ARG A 90 14.70 -10.83 12.24
C ARG A 90 15.13 -12.08 11.48
N ALA A 91 16.10 -11.96 10.57
CA ALA A 91 16.64 -13.12 9.87
C ALA A 91 17.31 -14.11 10.85
N ILE A 92 18.05 -13.62 11.84
CA ILE A 92 18.70 -14.47 12.86
C ILE A 92 17.67 -15.14 13.77
N ASP A 93 16.68 -14.39 14.27
CA ASP A 93 15.62 -14.92 15.12
C ASP A 93 14.82 -16.02 14.40
N GLU A 94 14.53 -15.84 13.11
CA GLU A 94 13.80 -16.83 12.31
C GLU A 94 14.67 -18.06 11.96
N ALA A 95 15.95 -17.88 11.65
CA ALA A 95 16.88 -19.00 11.49
C ALA A 95 17.01 -19.83 12.77
N LYS A 96 17.06 -19.16 13.93
CA LYS A 96 17.08 -19.80 15.26
C LYS A 96 15.82 -20.64 15.51
N ARG A 97 14.64 -20.14 15.14
CA ARG A 97 13.37 -20.91 15.21
C ARG A 97 13.41 -22.17 14.36
N ASN A 98 14.17 -22.14 13.26
CA ASN A 98 14.39 -23.28 12.38
C ASN A 98 15.56 -24.19 12.82
N GLY A 99 16.08 -24.03 14.04
CA GLY A 99 17.13 -24.90 14.60
C GLY A 99 18.56 -24.48 14.27
N PHE A 100 18.75 -23.28 13.70
CA PHE A 100 20.06 -22.70 13.39
C PHE A 100 20.34 -21.50 14.30
N ASP A 101 20.56 -21.75 15.58
CA ASP A 101 21.00 -20.73 16.55
C ASP A 101 22.51 -20.44 16.39
N PRO A 102 22.92 -19.21 15.99
CA PRO A 102 24.34 -18.85 15.88
C PRO A 102 25.12 -18.95 17.20
N ALA A 103 24.44 -19.01 18.35
CA ALA A 103 25.09 -19.27 19.64
C ALA A 103 25.65 -20.70 19.73
N ASN A 104 25.19 -21.63 18.90
CA ASN A 104 25.68 -23.01 18.87
C ASN A 104 26.95 -23.13 18.00
N THR A 105 28.04 -22.57 18.51
CA THR A 105 29.35 -22.59 17.83
C THR A 105 29.97 -23.99 17.79
N GLN A 106 29.58 -24.89 18.69
CA GLN A 106 30.06 -26.28 18.73
C GLN A 106 29.57 -27.10 17.53
N GLU A 107 28.34 -26.84 17.08
CA GLU A 107 27.78 -27.44 15.86
C GLU A 107 28.14 -26.64 14.59
N GLY A 108 28.98 -25.61 14.73
CA GLY A 108 29.42 -24.73 13.65
C GLY A 108 28.26 -24.02 12.95
N VAL A 109 27.22 -23.66 13.69
CA VAL A 109 26.05 -22.96 13.14
C VAL A 109 26.43 -21.52 12.80
N VAL A 110 26.10 -21.10 11.58
CA VAL A 110 26.37 -19.76 11.06
C VAL A 110 25.14 -19.25 10.33
N VAL A 111 24.75 -18.00 10.61
CA VAL A 111 23.66 -17.29 9.91
C VAL A 111 24.19 -15.93 9.50
N VAL A 112 24.22 -15.65 8.21
CA VAL A 112 24.78 -14.42 7.64
C VAL A 112 23.75 -13.76 6.73
N PRO A 113 22.99 -12.78 7.25
CA PRO A 113 22.23 -11.85 6.43
C PRO A 113 23.17 -10.85 5.75
N ALA A 114 22.93 -10.54 4.49
CA ALA A 114 23.74 -9.64 3.70
C ALA A 114 22.91 -8.85 2.68
N VAL A 115 23.20 -7.56 2.56
CA VAL A 115 22.70 -6.72 1.46
C VAL A 115 23.29 -7.16 0.12
N ILE A 116 22.56 -6.90 -0.97
CA ILE A 116 23.01 -7.17 -2.33
C ILE A 116 23.34 -5.84 -3.00
N SER A 117 24.58 -5.68 -3.44
CA SER A 117 25.02 -4.45 -4.12
C SER A 117 24.17 -4.19 -5.37
N GLY A 118 23.65 -2.97 -5.51
CA GLY A 118 22.77 -2.57 -6.60
C GLY A 118 21.31 -3.07 -6.51
N ARG A 119 20.94 -3.81 -5.45
CA ARG A 119 19.57 -4.31 -5.22
C ARG A 119 19.14 -4.00 -3.78
N SER A 120 18.74 -2.75 -3.53
CA SER A 120 18.45 -2.25 -2.18
C SER A 120 17.30 -2.98 -1.48
N ASN A 121 16.33 -3.50 -2.23
CA ASN A 121 15.15 -4.16 -1.67
C ASN A 121 15.28 -5.69 -1.57
N GLN A 122 16.52 -6.21 -1.68
CA GLN A 122 16.79 -7.65 -1.61
C GLN A 122 17.66 -7.99 -0.41
N LEU A 123 17.37 -9.12 0.23
CA LEU A 123 18.14 -9.66 1.34
C LEU A 123 18.60 -11.07 0.97
N ARG A 124 19.91 -11.30 1.08
CA ARG A 124 20.50 -12.62 0.97
C ARG A 124 20.78 -13.14 2.37
N VAL A 125 20.39 -14.38 2.66
CA VAL A 125 20.72 -15.03 3.93
C VAL A 125 21.40 -16.37 3.64
N THR A 126 22.59 -16.56 4.20
CA THR A 126 23.31 -17.83 4.18
C THR A 126 23.22 -18.49 5.56
N VAL A 127 22.73 -19.72 5.60
CA VAL A 127 22.64 -20.55 6.80
C VAL A 127 23.54 -21.77 6.63
N ALA A 128 24.34 -22.07 7.64
CA ALA A 128 25.24 -23.22 7.62
C ALA A 128 25.29 -23.94 8.97
N LYS A 129 25.59 -25.24 8.92
CA LYS A 129 25.79 -26.11 10.10
C LYS A 129 26.70 -27.28 9.75
N GLN A 130 27.45 -27.80 10.71
CA GLN A 130 28.26 -29.01 10.50
C GLN A 130 27.37 -30.25 10.49
N ALA A 131 27.45 -31.04 9.42
CA ALA A 131 26.83 -32.35 9.36
C ALA A 131 27.76 -33.38 10.05
N PRO A 132 27.28 -34.10 11.08
CA PRO A 132 28.05 -35.16 11.70
C PRO A 132 28.25 -36.32 10.71
N VAL A 133 29.40 -36.97 10.82
CA VAL A 133 29.71 -38.22 10.13
C VAL A 133 29.84 -39.31 11.19
N PHE A 134 29.07 -40.39 11.07
CA PHE A 134 29.01 -41.43 12.09
C PHE A 134 29.88 -42.62 11.71
N PHE A 135 29.69 -43.14 10.49
CA PHE A 135 30.34 -44.36 10.03
C PHE A 135 31.56 -44.07 9.17
N MET A 136 31.51 -43.01 8.36
CA MET A 136 32.65 -42.57 7.55
C MET A 136 33.79 -42.02 8.39
N GLN A 137 33.53 -41.68 9.67
CA GLN A 137 34.58 -41.34 10.63
C GLN A 137 35.59 -42.48 10.82
N LEU A 138 35.15 -43.75 10.72
CA LEU A 138 36.01 -44.93 10.77
C LEU A 138 37.05 -44.95 9.62
N PHE A 139 36.72 -44.27 8.51
CA PHE A 139 37.57 -44.13 7.33
C PHE A 139 38.31 -42.77 7.27
N GLY A 140 38.31 -42.01 8.37
CA GLY A 140 39.04 -40.74 8.49
C GLY A 140 38.30 -39.50 7.98
N PHE A 141 37.02 -39.62 7.60
CA PHE A 141 36.20 -38.47 7.24
C PHE A 141 35.87 -37.64 8.49
N ARG A 142 35.81 -36.32 8.32
CA ARG A 142 35.48 -35.36 9.39
C ARG A 142 34.10 -34.73 9.11
N PRO A 143 33.42 -34.19 10.13
CA PRO A 143 32.23 -33.37 9.92
C PRO A 143 32.52 -32.26 8.90
N TYR A 144 31.55 -32.00 8.03
CA TYR A 144 31.68 -31.01 6.96
C TYR A 144 30.55 -29.99 7.03
N LEU A 145 30.81 -28.78 6.56
CA LEU A 145 29.85 -27.69 6.61
C LEU A 145 28.83 -27.84 5.48
N VAL A 146 27.55 -27.94 5.84
CA VAL A 146 26.44 -27.82 4.90
C VAL A 146 25.92 -26.40 4.95
N ALA A 147 25.97 -25.71 3.82
CA ALA A 147 25.52 -24.32 3.70
C ALA A 147 24.47 -24.17 2.60
N ARG A 148 23.45 -23.36 2.86
CA ARG A 148 22.44 -22.96 1.88
C ARG A 148 22.24 -21.46 1.94
N THR A 149 21.96 -20.88 0.79
CA THR A 149 21.72 -19.44 0.64
C THR A 149 20.38 -19.26 -0.02
N ALA A 150 19.58 -18.34 0.51
CA ALA A 150 18.35 -17.89 -0.11
C ALA A 150 18.41 -16.38 -0.31
N VAL A 151 17.74 -15.90 -1.35
CA VAL A 151 17.54 -14.47 -1.60
C VAL A 151 16.05 -14.20 -1.61
N ALA A 152 15.62 -13.20 -0.85
CA ALA A 152 14.27 -12.69 -0.90
C ALA A 152 14.27 -11.25 -1.41
N ALA A 153 13.16 -10.85 -2.04
CA ALA A 153 12.90 -9.49 -2.46
C ALA A 153 11.65 -8.95 -1.76
N TYR A 154 11.69 -7.65 -1.47
CA TYR A 154 10.55 -6.87 -1.01
C TYR A 154 10.21 -5.83 -2.08
N LEU A 155 8.93 -5.76 -2.47
CA LEU A 155 8.44 -4.72 -3.36
C LEU A 155 7.95 -3.53 -2.52
N PRO A 156 8.43 -2.31 -2.79
CA PRO A 156 7.95 -1.12 -2.08
C PRO A 156 6.43 -0.94 -2.31
N PRO A 157 5.68 -0.24 -1.44
CA PRO A 157 4.27 -0.04 -1.70
C PRO A 157 4.05 0.85 -2.93
N ILE A 158 3.09 0.49 -3.77
CA ILE A 158 2.69 1.26 -4.94
C ILE A 158 2.13 2.61 -4.48
N SER A 159 2.63 3.69 -5.08
CA SER A 159 2.11 5.04 -4.85
C SER A 159 0.97 5.33 -5.80
N LEU A 160 -0.15 5.85 -5.28
CA LEU A 160 -1.31 6.24 -6.07
C LEU A 160 -1.46 7.76 -6.17
N GLY A 161 -2.11 8.22 -7.24
CA GLY A 161 -2.38 9.63 -7.51
C GLY A 161 -1.30 10.24 -8.39
N GLN A 162 -0.62 11.28 -7.92
CA GLN A 162 0.25 12.12 -8.75
C GLN A 162 1.66 12.29 -8.17
N PRO A 163 2.66 12.65 -9.02
CA PRO A 163 4.01 12.93 -8.55
C PRO A 163 4.08 14.13 -7.61
N GLY A 164 5.04 14.07 -6.68
CA GLY A 164 5.45 15.17 -5.82
C GLY A 164 4.81 15.14 -4.44
N SER A 165 4.79 16.30 -3.79
CA SER A 165 4.45 16.43 -2.37
C SER A 165 2.98 16.75 -2.11
N GLN A 166 2.08 16.54 -3.07
CA GLN A 166 0.65 16.82 -2.90
C GLN A 166 -0.20 15.87 -3.72
N ALA A 167 -1.23 15.32 -3.08
CA ALA A 167 -2.31 14.55 -3.69
C ALA A 167 -3.58 15.41 -3.77
N GLY A 168 -4.18 15.49 -4.96
CA GLY A 168 -5.33 16.36 -5.22
C GLY A 168 -4.92 17.81 -5.47
N SER A 169 -5.92 18.69 -5.58
CA SER A 169 -5.74 20.09 -5.97
C SER A 169 -6.43 21.04 -5.00
N SER A 170 -5.81 22.18 -4.73
CA SER A 170 -6.53 23.36 -4.25
C SER A 170 -7.36 23.99 -5.37
N LEU A 171 -8.30 24.89 -5.05
CA LEU A 171 -9.07 25.58 -6.08
C LEU A 171 -8.17 26.40 -7.00
N GLY A 172 -7.18 27.09 -6.43
CA GLY A 172 -6.20 27.83 -7.22
C GLY A 172 -5.42 27.01 -8.27
N GLU A 173 -5.38 25.68 -8.15
CA GLU A 173 -4.70 24.79 -9.09
C GLU A 173 -5.67 24.07 -10.05
N LEU A 174 -6.93 23.91 -9.63
CA LEU A 174 -7.90 23.05 -10.31
C LEU A 174 -8.26 23.59 -11.70
N GLY A 175 -8.11 22.72 -12.70
CA GLY A 175 -8.27 23.06 -14.11
C GLY A 175 -7.15 23.92 -14.70
N ARG A 176 -6.12 24.29 -13.91
CA ARG A 176 -4.95 25.05 -14.35
C ARG A 176 -3.72 24.17 -14.46
N THR A 177 -3.24 23.69 -13.32
CA THR A 177 -2.01 22.92 -13.18
C THR A 177 -2.27 21.50 -12.70
N ARG A 178 -3.47 21.23 -12.18
CA ARG A 178 -3.94 19.92 -11.73
C ARG A 178 -5.42 19.76 -12.07
N PHE A 179 -5.88 18.53 -12.20
CA PHE A 179 -7.19 18.22 -12.81
C PHE A 179 -8.05 17.24 -12.00
N PHE A 180 -7.69 16.99 -10.73
CA PHE A 180 -8.52 16.18 -9.83
C PHE A 180 -8.34 16.65 -8.38
N PHE A 181 -9.31 16.35 -7.54
CA PHE A 181 -9.18 16.45 -6.09
C PHE A 181 -9.62 15.14 -5.44
N THR A 182 -9.17 14.89 -4.22
CA THR A 182 -9.49 13.64 -3.53
C THR A 182 -10.91 13.73 -2.96
N ARG A 183 -11.61 12.61 -2.96
CA ARG A 183 -13.01 12.54 -2.57
C ARG A 183 -13.26 11.46 -1.51
N GLU A 184 -14.22 11.71 -0.65
CA GLU A 184 -14.73 10.75 0.34
C GLU A 184 -16.24 10.97 0.50
N GLU A 185 -17.00 9.89 0.54
CA GLU A 185 -18.46 9.93 0.59
C GLU A 185 -19.00 9.62 1.99
N GLY A 186 -20.13 10.24 2.33
CA GLY A 186 -20.81 10.06 3.60
C GLY A 186 -21.38 8.64 3.77
N TRP A 187 -21.53 8.23 5.03
CA TRP A 187 -21.98 6.88 5.39
C TRP A 187 -23.30 6.43 4.73
N ALA A 188 -24.25 7.35 4.57
CA ALA A 188 -25.56 7.09 4.00
C ALA A 188 -25.63 7.23 2.48
N THR A 189 -24.53 7.69 1.85
CA THR A 189 -24.46 7.82 0.40
C THR A 189 -24.50 6.43 -0.26
N GLY A 190 -25.06 6.34 -1.48
CA GLY A 190 -24.97 5.12 -2.27
C GLY A 190 -23.55 4.91 -2.78
N ARG A 191 -23.06 3.67 -2.83
CA ARG A 191 -21.73 3.38 -3.40
C ARG A 191 -21.65 3.71 -4.89
N THR A 192 -22.77 3.75 -5.61
CA THR A 192 -22.89 4.24 -6.99
C THR A 192 -22.63 5.75 -7.16
N GLN A 193 -21.96 6.38 -6.21
CA GLN A 193 -21.48 7.77 -6.26
C GLN A 193 -19.95 7.83 -6.25
N GLY A 194 -19.29 6.69 -6.46
CA GLY A 194 -17.87 6.58 -6.75
C GLY A 194 -16.99 6.05 -5.64
N ASP A 195 -17.39 6.23 -4.38
CA ASP A 195 -16.63 5.75 -3.24
C ASP A 195 -16.99 4.31 -2.89
N ALA A 196 -16.03 3.43 -3.15
CA ALA A 196 -16.20 2.00 -2.97
C ALA A 196 -15.94 1.51 -1.54
N TYR A 197 -15.68 2.39 -0.56
CA TYR A 197 -15.23 1.95 0.76
C TYR A 197 -15.96 2.63 1.92
N THR A 198 -16.07 3.97 1.88
CA THR A 198 -16.57 4.78 2.99
C THR A 198 -18.05 4.62 3.25
N PRO A 199 -18.93 4.61 2.22
CA PRO A 199 -20.35 4.45 2.47
C PRO A 199 -20.71 3.11 3.09
N THR A 200 -21.92 3.01 3.62
CA THR A 200 -22.46 1.79 4.24
C THR A 200 -22.23 0.55 3.35
N PRO A 201 -21.90 -0.61 3.94
CA PRO A 201 -21.67 -1.86 3.20
C PRO A 201 -22.94 -2.50 2.61
N ALA A 202 -24.09 -1.83 2.64
CA ALA A 202 -25.33 -2.40 2.10
C ALA A 202 -25.15 -2.73 0.60
N GLY A 203 -24.89 -4.00 0.28
CA GLY A 203 -24.63 -4.49 -1.08
C GLY A 203 -23.17 -4.74 -1.47
N SER A 204 -22.19 -4.52 -0.58
CA SER A 204 -20.77 -4.85 -0.83
C SER A 204 -20.02 -5.16 0.48
N ASN A 205 -19.10 -6.11 0.45
CA ASN A 205 -18.19 -6.40 1.57
C ASN A 205 -16.88 -5.60 1.52
N ASP A 206 -16.72 -4.69 0.56
CA ASP A 206 -15.53 -3.87 0.45
C ASP A 206 -15.38 -2.95 1.68
N VAL A 207 -14.19 -3.01 2.26
CA VAL A 207 -13.71 -2.17 3.36
C VAL A 207 -12.31 -1.68 3.02
N HIS A 208 -11.90 -0.56 3.60
CA HIS A 208 -10.53 -0.07 3.42
C HIS A 208 -9.51 -1.15 3.80
N GLN A 209 -8.46 -1.26 2.99
CA GLN A 209 -7.43 -2.27 3.18
C GLN A 209 -6.74 -2.11 4.55
N LEU A 210 -6.67 -0.88 5.05
CA LEU A 210 -6.12 -0.52 6.35
C LEU A 210 -7.26 -0.17 7.30
N SER A 211 -7.76 -1.17 8.01
CA SER A 211 -8.85 -0.99 8.95
C SER A 211 -8.88 -2.10 10.00
N TYR A 212 -9.52 -1.81 11.14
CA TYR A 212 -9.80 -2.82 12.14
C TYR A 212 -10.72 -3.92 11.59
N THR A 213 -11.71 -3.56 10.78
CA THR A 213 -12.66 -4.52 10.18
C THR A 213 -11.97 -5.49 9.23
N ASN A 214 -10.94 -5.05 8.50
CA ASN A 214 -10.11 -5.91 7.66
C ASN A 214 -9.04 -6.70 8.46
N GLY A 215 -8.94 -6.50 9.77
CA GLY A 215 -7.97 -7.17 10.64
C GLY A 215 -6.52 -6.75 10.40
N THR A 216 -6.28 -5.66 9.66
CA THR A 216 -4.94 -5.16 9.32
C THR A 216 -4.43 -4.13 10.31
N GLU A 217 -5.30 -3.61 11.18
CA GLU A 217 -4.96 -2.63 12.21
C GLU A 217 -5.51 -3.01 13.59
N PRO A 218 -4.80 -2.67 14.68
CA PRO A 218 -5.35 -2.71 16.03
C PRO A 218 -6.57 -1.79 16.13
N ARG A 219 -7.53 -2.17 16.98
CA ARG A 219 -8.69 -1.32 17.25
C ARG A 219 -8.27 -0.07 18.02
N ASP A 220 -8.58 1.09 17.48
CA ASP A 220 -8.50 2.38 18.16
C ASP A 220 -9.90 3.00 18.18
N LEU A 221 -10.47 3.16 19.38
CA LEU A 221 -11.83 3.69 19.59
C LEU A 221 -12.00 5.15 19.14
N THR A 222 -10.89 5.80 18.78
CA THR A 222 -10.84 7.22 18.42
C THR A 222 -10.77 7.42 16.91
N VAL A 223 -10.79 6.34 16.12
CA VAL A 223 -10.93 6.35 14.66
C VAL A 223 -12.10 5.47 14.23
N ALA A 224 -12.53 5.56 12.98
CA ALA A 224 -13.60 4.72 12.46
C ALA A 224 -13.16 3.24 12.36
N ASP A 225 -14.01 2.29 12.76
CA ASP A 225 -13.65 0.85 12.76
C ASP A 225 -13.44 0.28 11.33
N ARG A 226 -14.02 0.90 10.30
CA ARG A 226 -13.95 0.48 8.89
C ARG A 226 -12.77 1.05 8.10
N GLY A 227 -11.94 1.89 8.69
CA GLY A 227 -10.87 2.57 7.96
C GLY A 227 -11.34 3.86 7.29
N GLY A 228 -10.38 4.56 6.71
CA GLY A 228 -10.57 5.72 5.84
C GLY A 228 -9.48 5.75 4.78
N TYR A 229 -9.50 6.71 3.86
CA TYR A 229 -8.45 6.81 2.85
C TYR A 229 -7.11 7.18 3.47
N ASP A 230 -6.08 6.40 3.14
CA ASP A 230 -4.74 6.55 3.68
C ASP A 230 -3.78 7.18 2.65
N TYR A 231 -3.04 8.19 3.08
CA TYR A 231 -2.00 8.84 2.29
C TYR A 231 -0.64 8.57 2.90
N ARG A 232 0.27 8.01 2.11
CA ARG A 232 1.68 7.90 2.45
C ARG A 232 2.33 9.26 2.27
N VAL A 233 2.96 9.75 3.34
CA VAL A 233 3.80 10.94 3.31
C VAL A 233 5.24 10.53 3.57
N THR A 234 6.14 10.83 2.65
CA THR A 234 7.58 10.57 2.80
C THR A 234 8.31 11.89 2.95
N VAL A 235 8.97 12.06 4.10
CA VAL A 235 9.86 13.18 4.40
C VAL A 235 11.31 12.69 4.27
N PRO A 236 12.13 13.25 3.37
CA PRO A 236 13.48 12.77 3.11
C PRO A 236 14.47 13.15 4.22
N SER A 237 15.60 12.45 4.29
CA SER A 237 16.68 12.72 5.26
C SER A 237 17.44 14.03 5.01
N SER A 238 17.45 14.50 3.77
CA SER A 238 18.03 15.78 3.36
C SER A 238 16.91 16.80 3.12
N GLY A 239 16.66 17.69 4.07
CA GLY A 239 15.66 18.75 3.94
C GLY A 239 15.26 19.35 5.30
N PRO A 240 14.53 20.47 5.31
CA PRO A 240 14.08 21.15 6.53
C PRO A 240 12.94 20.41 7.27
N GLY A 241 12.82 19.10 7.11
CA GLY A 241 11.65 18.33 7.54
C GLY A 241 10.41 18.59 6.69
N GLY A 242 9.24 18.18 7.18
CA GLY A 242 7.96 18.37 6.47
C GLY A 242 6.79 18.73 7.40
N VAL A 243 5.89 19.59 6.96
CA VAL A 243 4.59 19.84 7.61
C VAL A 243 3.50 19.26 6.73
N VAL A 244 2.65 18.42 7.33
CA VAL A 244 1.51 17.82 6.64
C VAL A 244 0.32 18.77 6.74
N GLN A 245 -0.21 19.14 5.58
CA GLN A 245 -1.37 20.02 5.46
C GLN A 245 -2.49 19.36 4.69
N VAL A 246 -3.72 19.73 5.05
CA VAL A 246 -4.93 19.36 4.30
C VAL A 246 -5.63 20.63 3.84
N TYR A 247 -6.08 20.63 2.60
CA TYR A 247 -6.86 21.72 2.00
C TYR A 247 -8.34 21.42 2.14
N ASN A 248 -9.14 22.45 2.42
CA ASN A 248 -10.58 22.33 2.65
C ASN A 248 -10.87 21.26 3.71
N ALA A 249 -10.39 21.48 4.92
CA ALA A 249 -10.44 20.50 6.00
C ALA A 249 -11.86 20.23 6.52
N ALA A 250 -12.77 21.20 6.41
CA ALA A 250 -14.18 21.01 6.75
C ALA A 250 -14.94 20.47 5.53
N PHE A 251 -15.92 19.58 5.74
CA PHE A 251 -17.01 19.44 4.77
C PHE A 251 -17.82 20.74 4.79
N ALA A 252 -17.83 21.44 3.66
CA ALA A 252 -18.27 22.82 3.56
C ALA A 252 -18.97 23.09 2.22
N PRO A 253 -20.15 22.48 1.98
CA PRO A 253 -20.98 22.77 0.81
C PRO A 253 -21.16 24.28 0.61
N ASP A 254 -20.91 24.76 -0.60
CA ASP A 254 -20.83 26.19 -0.95
C ASP A 254 -21.55 26.59 -2.25
N GLY A 255 -22.32 25.69 -2.85
CA GLY A 255 -23.18 25.96 -4.01
C GLY A 255 -22.91 25.01 -5.15
N THR A 256 -23.67 25.13 -6.25
CA THR A 256 -23.53 24.27 -7.43
C THR A 256 -23.47 25.09 -8.71
N GLY A 257 -22.70 24.63 -9.69
CA GLY A 257 -22.57 25.29 -10.99
C GLY A 257 -22.17 26.77 -10.84
N GLY A 258 -23.03 27.69 -11.31
CA GLY A 258 -22.73 29.13 -11.29
C GLY A 258 -22.70 29.78 -9.91
N SER A 259 -23.18 29.11 -8.84
CA SER A 259 -23.16 29.64 -7.48
C SER A 259 -22.03 29.10 -6.60
N ALA A 260 -21.32 28.06 -7.07
CA ALA A 260 -20.21 27.45 -6.35
C ALA A 260 -19.06 28.44 -6.12
N ASN A 261 -18.30 28.25 -5.04
CA ASN A 261 -17.10 29.07 -4.81
C ASN A 261 -15.89 28.48 -5.53
N PHE A 262 -15.45 29.16 -6.59
CA PHE A 262 -14.28 28.74 -7.39
C PHE A 262 -12.94 29.16 -6.81
N CYS A 263 -12.92 29.86 -5.68
CA CYS A 263 -11.72 30.48 -5.17
C CYS A 263 -11.35 29.96 -3.78
N ASP A 264 -10.05 29.99 -3.52
CA ASP A 264 -9.51 29.85 -2.17
C ASP A 264 -10.20 30.88 -1.22
N ASN A 265 -10.19 30.63 0.09
CA ASN A 265 -10.92 31.41 1.10
C ASN A 265 -10.37 32.84 1.34
N ASN A 266 -10.23 33.62 0.28
CA ASN A 266 -9.92 35.04 0.26
C ASN A 266 -11.15 35.78 -0.30
N ASN A 267 -12.15 36.06 0.53
CA ASN A 267 -13.36 36.72 0.07
C ASN A 267 -13.31 38.28 0.14
N GLN A 268 -12.14 38.91 0.32
CA GLN A 268 -12.02 40.38 0.37
C GLN A 268 -11.60 41.07 -0.92
N ASN A 269 -10.83 40.40 -1.79
CA ASN A 269 -10.40 40.99 -3.05
C ASN A 269 -10.37 39.92 -4.17
N PRO A 270 -11.34 39.90 -5.10
CA PRO A 270 -11.35 38.99 -6.24
C PRO A 270 -10.04 39.00 -7.05
N ALA A 271 -9.33 40.13 -7.15
CA ALA A 271 -8.09 40.25 -7.90
C ALA A 271 -6.87 39.60 -7.23
N ALA A 272 -6.96 39.27 -5.93
CA ALA A 272 -5.89 38.60 -5.17
C ALA A 272 -6.21 37.12 -4.91
N ARG A 273 -7.30 36.58 -5.46
CA ARG A 273 -7.69 35.18 -5.29
C ARG A 273 -6.95 34.31 -6.30
N THR A 274 -6.41 33.19 -5.82
CA THR A 274 -6.20 32.05 -6.70
C THR A 274 -7.53 31.33 -6.83
N CYS A 275 -8.02 31.20 -8.05
CA CYS A 275 -9.27 30.52 -8.35
C CYS A 275 -9.04 29.47 -9.43
N ALA A 276 -9.91 28.48 -9.42
CA ALA A 276 -10.02 27.53 -10.51
C ALA A 276 -10.41 28.25 -11.81
N ILE A 277 -10.27 27.58 -12.94
CA ILE A 277 -10.64 28.15 -14.26
C ILE A 277 -12.16 28.37 -14.43
N GLY A 278 -12.98 28.02 -13.43
CA GLY A 278 -14.44 28.05 -13.51
C GLY A 278 -15.01 26.84 -14.23
N GLY A 279 -16.28 26.94 -14.64
CA GLY A 279 -17.01 25.83 -15.26
C GLY A 279 -17.22 24.69 -14.28
N ASN A 280 -16.79 23.49 -14.62
CA ASN A 280 -16.92 22.30 -13.78
C ASN A 280 -15.81 22.18 -12.70
N ASN A 281 -14.94 23.18 -12.53
CA ASN A 281 -13.76 23.06 -11.68
C ASN A 281 -13.98 23.63 -10.27
N TRP A 282 -14.82 22.98 -9.47
CA TRP A 282 -15.03 23.29 -8.05
C TRP A 282 -15.07 21.99 -7.24
N PHE A 283 -15.37 22.00 -5.94
CA PHE A 283 -15.20 20.80 -5.09
C PHE A 283 -16.39 19.82 -5.10
N HIS A 284 -17.50 20.15 -5.76
CA HIS A 284 -18.65 19.26 -5.92
C HIS A 284 -19.23 18.71 -4.61
N GLU A 285 -19.11 19.46 -3.50
CA GLU A 285 -19.58 19.02 -2.17
C GLU A 285 -21.10 19.10 -2.01
N ASP A 286 -21.77 19.80 -2.93
CA ASP A 286 -23.21 20.04 -3.00
C ASP A 286 -23.91 19.25 -4.11
N ASP A 287 -23.14 18.49 -4.90
CA ASP A 287 -23.67 17.77 -6.06
C ASP A 287 -24.44 16.51 -5.65
N SER A 288 -25.29 16.07 -6.58
CA SER A 288 -26.25 14.95 -6.48
C SER A 288 -25.94 13.87 -5.44
N GLY A 289 -26.99 13.43 -4.72
CA GLY A 289 -26.96 12.35 -3.73
C GLY A 289 -28.15 12.51 -2.77
N PRO A 290 -28.38 11.63 -1.78
CA PRO A 290 -29.44 11.83 -0.78
C PRO A 290 -29.18 13.04 0.16
N PHE A 291 -28.10 13.79 -0.07
CA PHE A 291 -27.76 14.98 0.69
C PHE A 291 -28.89 16.02 0.61
N ALA A 292 -29.46 16.34 1.78
CA ALA A 292 -30.41 17.44 1.91
C ALA A 292 -29.83 18.52 2.83
N PHE A 293 -29.83 19.75 2.33
CA PHE A 293 -29.40 20.91 3.09
C PHE A 293 -30.26 21.19 4.32
N GLY A 294 -29.74 21.98 5.26
CA GLY A 294 -30.48 22.45 6.44
C GLY A 294 -30.69 21.41 7.54
N THR A 295 -30.40 20.13 7.28
CA THR A 295 -30.44 19.07 8.29
C THR A 295 -29.03 18.73 8.73
N ALA A 296 -28.67 19.11 9.96
CA ALA A 296 -27.32 18.90 10.52
C ALA A 296 -26.82 17.45 10.46
N ALA A 297 -27.72 16.46 10.65
CA ALA A 297 -27.38 15.04 10.58
C ALA A 297 -26.91 14.57 9.20
N ASN A 298 -27.12 15.36 8.14
CA ASN A 298 -26.67 15.05 6.79
C ASN A 298 -25.22 15.45 6.53
N TYR A 299 -24.63 16.25 7.43
CA TYR A 299 -23.27 16.73 7.31
C TYR A 299 -22.30 15.77 7.99
N THR A 300 -21.04 15.80 7.55
CA THR A 300 -19.97 14.94 8.08
C THR A 300 -18.91 15.77 8.79
N ALA A 301 -18.46 15.32 9.96
CA ALA A 301 -17.20 15.84 10.51
C ALA A 301 -16.03 15.07 9.88
N MET A 302 -14.92 15.77 9.63
CA MET A 302 -13.71 15.15 9.10
C MET A 302 -12.69 14.92 10.21
N ARG A 303 -12.00 13.79 10.18
CA ARG A 303 -10.88 13.49 11.07
C ARG A 303 -9.65 13.13 10.26
N TYR A 304 -8.57 13.86 10.53
CA TYR A 304 -7.27 13.68 9.92
C TYR A 304 -6.32 13.11 10.96
N THR A 305 -6.01 11.83 10.84
CA THR A 305 -5.19 11.10 11.80
C THR A 305 -3.80 10.86 11.24
N LEU A 306 -2.77 11.42 11.89
CA LEU A 306 -1.37 11.26 11.47
C LEU A 306 -0.68 10.18 12.31
N TYR A 307 -0.06 9.22 11.63
CA TYR A 307 0.77 8.18 12.22
C TYR A 307 2.22 8.29 11.75
N ARG A 308 3.17 7.93 12.62
CA ARG A 308 4.51 7.51 12.21
C ARG A 308 4.44 6.06 11.72
N VAL A 309 4.96 5.80 10.52
CA VAL A 309 5.08 4.44 10.02
C VAL A 309 6.45 3.88 10.39
N ASN A 310 6.45 2.85 11.22
CA ASN A 310 7.67 2.17 11.65
C ASN A 310 8.14 1.16 10.60
N ASN A 311 7.22 0.45 9.97
CA ASN A 311 7.51 -0.45 8.85
C ASN A 311 6.33 -0.43 7.85
N ALA A 312 6.63 -0.24 6.56
CA ALA A 312 5.60 -0.11 5.51
C ALA A 312 4.76 -1.38 5.29
N PHE A 313 5.21 -2.53 5.76
CA PHE A 313 4.50 -3.81 5.71
C PHE A 313 3.82 -4.15 7.05
N ILE A 314 4.46 -3.86 8.19
CA ILE A 314 3.96 -4.19 9.53
C ILE A 314 3.18 -3.01 10.12
N ARG A 315 1.97 -2.80 9.60
CA ARG A 315 1.15 -1.62 9.90
C ARG A 315 0.60 -1.57 11.32
N GLY A 316 0.44 -2.71 11.98
CA GLY A 316 0.07 -2.76 13.40
C GLY A 316 1.12 -2.17 14.35
N SER A 317 2.29 -1.77 13.85
CA SER A 317 3.33 -1.06 14.62
C SER A 317 3.32 0.46 14.41
N ASP A 318 2.41 1.00 13.61
CA ASP A 318 2.30 2.44 13.37
C ASP A 318 1.98 3.19 14.68
N GLU A 319 2.63 4.33 14.91
CA GLU A 319 2.49 5.10 16.15
C GLU A 319 1.67 6.36 15.91
N LEU A 320 0.54 6.49 16.61
CA LEU A 320 -0.35 7.65 16.48
C LEU A 320 0.35 8.92 16.98
N LEU A 321 0.33 10.00 16.18
CA LEU A 321 0.97 11.28 16.49
C LEU A 321 -0.04 12.40 16.78
N SER A 322 -0.99 12.61 15.86
CA SER A 322 -2.00 13.65 16.00
C SER A 322 -3.32 13.27 15.35
N GLN A 323 -4.39 13.92 15.81
CA GLN A 323 -5.73 13.84 15.24
C GLN A 323 -6.36 15.22 15.22
N LEU A 324 -6.53 15.75 14.02
CA LEU A 324 -7.27 16.98 13.76
C LEU A 324 -8.70 16.59 13.39
N THR A 325 -9.66 16.94 14.24
CA THR A 325 -11.10 16.77 13.98
C THR A 325 -11.70 18.12 13.63
N VAL A 326 -12.42 18.18 12.51
CA VAL A 326 -13.01 19.41 11.96
C VAL A 326 -14.51 19.20 11.77
N LEU A 327 -15.30 20.01 12.46
CA LEU A 327 -16.76 19.99 12.37
C LEU A 327 -17.25 20.65 11.07
N PRO A 328 -18.37 20.18 10.49
CA PRO A 328 -18.87 20.70 9.22
C PRO A 328 -19.51 22.08 9.34
N ILE A 329 -19.53 22.79 8.21
CA ILE A 329 -20.23 24.05 8.03
C ILE A 329 -21.11 24.01 6.77
N ASP A 330 -22.17 24.81 6.74
CA ASP A 330 -22.87 25.18 5.51
C ASP A 330 -22.33 26.53 5.04
N ALA A 331 -21.62 26.53 3.91
CA ALA A 331 -20.93 27.67 3.33
C ALA A 331 -21.65 28.25 2.10
N ARG A 332 -22.91 27.87 1.82
CA ARG A 332 -23.66 28.36 0.64
C ARG A 332 -23.92 29.87 0.65
N ASN A 333 -23.76 30.52 1.79
CA ASN A 333 -23.82 31.98 1.94
C ASN A 333 -22.42 32.63 1.96
N TRP A 334 -21.40 31.96 1.42
CA TRP A 334 -20.00 32.42 1.45
C TRP A 334 -19.79 33.84 0.90
N ASN A 335 -20.60 34.26 -0.08
CA ASN A 335 -20.52 35.58 -0.71
C ASN A 335 -21.38 36.65 0.00
N GLY A 336 -22.09 36.28 1.07
CA GLY A 336 -22.88 37.21 1.88
C GLY A 336 -22.01 38.17 2.69
N ALA A 337 -22.61 39.29 3.11
CA ALA A 337 -21.93 40.29 3.95
C ALA A 337 -21.75 39.85 5.41
N SER A 338 -22.56 38.90 5.88
CA SER A 338 -22.52 38.31 7.22
C SER A 338 -23.17 36.92 7.18
N LYS A 339 -22.95 36.14 8.22
CA LYS A 339 -23.43 34.77 8.40
C LYS A 339 -23.01 33.86 7.25
N GLN A 340 -21.76 34.03 6.79
CA GLN A 340 -21.26 33.27 5.65
C GLN A 340 -21.26 31.77 5.90
N TYR A 341 -20.99 31.37 7.15
CA TYR A 341 -20.88 29.97 7.53
C TYR A 341 -21.86 29.65 8.66
N THR A 342 -22.69 28.63 8.47
CA THR A 342 -23.53 28.07 9.54
C THR A 342 -22.88 26.80 10.08
N ILE A 343 -22.74 26.69 11.39
CA ILE A 343 -22.14 25.51 12.03
C ILE A 343 -23.14 24.35 12.01
N MET A 344 -22.74 23.22 11.44
CA MET A 344 -23.62 22.06 11.25
C MET A 344 -23.32 20.90 12.21
N GLY A 345 -22.38 21.09 13.13
CA GLY A 345 -21.97 20.06 14.09
C GLY A 345 -21.46 20.61 15.41
N GLY A 346 -21.43 19.72 16.41
CA GLY A 346 -20.89 19.96 17.74
C GLY A 346 -21.70 20.94 18.61
N PRO A 347 -21.12 21.40 19.74
CA PRO A 347 -21.85 22.21 20.74
C PRO A 347 -22.35 23.58 20.23
N ASN A 348 -21.79 24.06 19.13
CA ASN A 348 -22.13 25.35 18.52
C ASN A 348 -23.05 25.22 17.29
N GLN A 349 -23.65 24.05 17.06
CA GLN A 349 -24.58 23.80 15.96
C GLN A 349 -25.66 24.89 15.85
N GLY A 350 -25.91 25.37 14.63
CA GLY A 350 -26.88 26.41 14.31
C GLY A 350 -26.39 27.84 14.52
N LYS A 351 -25.23 28.05 15.16
CA LYS A 351 -24.57 29.36 15.19
C LYS A 351 -23.94 29.69 13.84
N THR A 352 -23.78 30.98 13.60
CA THR A 352 -23.16 31.50 12.37
C THR A 352 -21.82 32.14 12.65
N VAL A 353 -20.89 32.05 11.70
CA VAL A 353 -19.59 32.71 11.75
C VAL A 353 -19.46 33.66 10.57
N ASP A 354 -18.99 34.87 10.86
CA ASP A 354 -18.68 35.87 9.84
C ASP A 354 -17.22 35.73 9.41
N GLN A 355 -16.94 35.77 8.12
CA GLN A 355 -15.56 35.77 7.61
C GLN A 355 -14.87 37.09 7.98
N GLN A 356 -13.74 36.98 8.67
CA GLN A 356 -12.89 38.07 9.14
C GLN A 356 -11.56 38.08 8.41
N TYR A 357 -10.92 39.25 8.41
CA TYR A 357 -9.68 39.47 7.70
C TYR A 357 -8.77 40.45 8.43
N SER A 358 -7.48 40.26 8.22
CA SER A 358 -6.42 41.19 8.64
C SER A 358 -5.55 41.50 7.43
N GLY A 359 -5.48 42.78 7.02
CA GLY A 359 -4.66 43.21 5.89
C GLY A 359 -5.03 42.56 4.55
N GLY A 360 -6.30 42.18 4.33
CA GLY A 360 -6.77 41.52 3.11
C GLY A 360 -6.68 39.99 3.13
N LEU A 361 -6.08 39.39 4.16
CA LEU A 361 -5.98 37.93 4.32
C LEU A 361 -7.02 37.41 5.31
N PRO A 362 -7.60 36.22 5.10
CA PRO A 362 -8.53 35.62 6.06
C PRO A 362 -7.83 35.42 7.41
N SER A 363 -8.44 35.91 8.49
CA SER A 363 -7.95 35.71 9.85
C SER A 363 -8.69 34.61 10.61
N ASN A 364 -9.77 34.10 10.03
CA ASN A 364 -10.59 33.02 10.58
C ASN A 364 -11.08 32.06 9.48
N MET A 365 -11.77 30.98 9.89
CA MET A 365 -12.33 29.95 9.00
C MET A 365 -11.29 29.34 8.03
N LEU A 366 -10.06 29.17 8.52
CA LEU A 366 -8.95 28.61 7.73
C LEU A 366 -9.15 27.13 7.35
N ILE A 367 -10.21 26.50 7.87
CA ILE A 367 -10.64 25.13 7.53
C ILE A 367 -11.43 25.05 6.22
N TYR A 368 -11.96 26.17 5.73
CA TYR A 368 -12.70 26.25 4.47
C TYR A 368 -11.77 26.77 3.38
N HIS A 369 -11.72 26.10 2.23
CA HIS A 369 -10.96 26.51 1.04
C HIS A 369 -9.55 27.07 1.33
N ASN A 370 -8.85 26.44 2.25
CA ASN A 370 -7.51 26.83 2.66
C ASN A 370 -6.76 25.64 3.26
N TRP A 371 -5.43 25.76 3.35
CA TRP A 371 -4.53 24.74 3.91
C TRP A 371 -4.43 24.88 5.43
N VAL A 372 -4.55 23.76 6.15
CA VAL A 372 -4.37 23.69 7.61
C VAL A 372 -3.36 22.63 8.01
N ASP A 373 -2.61 22.89 9.08
CA ASP A 373 -1.58 21.99 9.60
C ASP A 373 -2.21 20.89 10.48
N VAL A 374 -1.96 19.61 10.17
CA VAL A 374 -2.55 18.48 10.92
C VAL A 374 -1.93 18.27 12.31
N THR A 375 -0.78 18.90 12.59
CA THR A 375 -0.03 18.73 13.84
C THR A 375 -0.01 19.97 14.74
N SER A 376 -0.34 21.15 14.21
CA SER A 376 -0.09 22.44 14.89
C SER A 376 -1.17 23.48 14.67
N TYR A 377 -2.33 23.11 14.13
CA TYR A 377 -3.43 24.04 13.96
C TYR A 377 -3.88 24.63 15.30
N THR A 378 -3.86 25.96 15.41
CA THR A 378 -4.08 26.67 16.68
C THR A 378 -5.52 27.19 16.87
N GLY A 379 -6.36 27.14 15.84
CA GLY A 379 -7.82 27.34 15.93
C GLY A 379 -8.33 28.65 16.50
N LEU A 380 -7.47 29.67 16.69
CA LEU A 380 -7.80 30.84 17.51
C LEU A 380 -9.02 31.65 17.03
N ASN A 381 -9.53 31.43 15.80
CA ASN A 381 -10.73 32.12 15.30
C ASN A 381 -11.75 31.19 14.58
N ASP A 382 -11.69 29.87 14.71
CA ASP A 382 -12.64 29.00 13.98
C ASP A 382 -14.02 28.82 14.64
N GLY A 383 -14.29 29.49 15.75
CA GLY A 383 -15.58 29.36 16.44
C GLY A 383 -15.75 28.04 17.20
N GLY A 384 -14.66 27.33 17.51
CA GLY A 384 -14.69 26.04 18.21
C GLY A 384 -15.05 24.87 17.30
N LEU A 385 -14.76 24.99 16.00
CA LEU A 385 -15.04 23.96 14.99
C LEU A 385 -13.96 22.90 14.92
N VAL A 386 -12.78 23.17 15.49
CA VAL A 386 -11.62 22.29 15.37
C VAL A 386 -11.16 21.82 16.74
N SER A 387 -10.85 20.53 16.80
CA SER A 387 -10.19 19.91 17.94
C SER A 387 -8.92 19.22 17.46
N LEU A 388 -7.77 19.61 18.00
CA LEU A 388 -6.49 18.96 17.74
C LEU A 388 -6.06 18.17 18.98
N ARG A 389 -5.98 16.86 18.84
CA ARG A 389 -5.40 15.96 19.84
C ARG A 389 -4.02 15.51 19.40
N THR A 390 -3.01 15.67 20.25
CA THR A 390 -1.65 15.16 20.01
C THR A 390 -1.28 14.12 21.06
N THR A 391 -0.47 13.13 20.67
CA THR A 391 0.10 12.15 21.60
C THR A 391 1.51 12.57 22.04
N PRO A 392 2.03 12.03 23.16
CA PRO A 392 3.42 12.28 23.55
C PRO A 392 4.45 11.87 22.48
N ALA A 393 4.10 10.89 21.64
CA ALA A 393 4.95 10.40 20.55
C ALA A 393 5.30 11.48 19.53
N LEU A 394 4.41 12.45 19.29
CA LEU A 394 4.65 13.54 18.34
C LEU A 394 5.95 14.30 18.65
N ASN A 395 6.31 14.47 19.93
CA ASN A 395 7.53 15.17 20.34
C ASN A 395 8.82 14.46 19.90
N ASN A 396 8.77 13.14 19.64
CA ASN A 396 9.90 12.38 19.13
C ASN A 396 10.16 12.64 17.64
N TYR A 397 9.14 13.12 16.93
CA TYR A 397 9.16 13.25 15.47
C TYR A 397 8.94 14.67 14.98
N LEU A 398 8.75 15.65 15.86
CA LEU A 398 8.51 17.05 15.50
C LEU A 398 9.63 17.92 16.07
N ILE A 399 10.46 18.49 15.20
CA ILE A 399 11.56 19.41 15.57
C ILE A 399 11.28 20.76 14.93
N GLY A 400 11.23 21.82 15.74
CA GLY A 400 10.98 23.18 15.25
C GLY A 400 9.63 23.35 14.52
N GLY A 401 8.65 22.49 14.82
CA GLY A 401 7.34 22.49 14.16
C GLY A 401 7.29 21.74 12.83
N ALA A 402 8.35 21.00 12.47
CA ALA A 402 8.42 20.19 11.26
C ALA A 402 8.71 18.72 11.60
N LEU A 403 8.13 17.80 10.82
CA LEU A 403 8.36 16.38 10.95
C LEU A 403 9.79 16.02 10.55
N VAL A 404 10.43 15.18 11.34
CA VAL A 404 11.73 14.60 11.03
C VAL A 404 11.66 13.64 9.83
N PRO A 405 12.81 13.23 9.27
CA PRO A 405 12.81 12.28 8.16
C PRO A 405 12.09 10.95 8.44
N GLY A 406 11.44 10.42 7.41
CA GLY A 406 10.88 9.08 7.35
C GLY A 406 9.47 9.05 6.76
N THR A 407 8.77 7.94 7.01
CA THR A 407 7.45 7.69 6.43
C THR A 407 6.36 7.94 7.48
N TYR A 408 5.33 8.65 7.06
CA TYR A 408 4.14 8.95 7.83
C TYR A 408 2.92 8.51 7.03
N ARG A 409 1.82 8.35 7.75
CA ARG A 409 0.53 8.08 7.15
C ARG A 409 -0.49 9.05 7.67
N LEU A 410 -1.15 9.74 6.74
CA LEU A 410 -2.32 10.54 7.00
C LEU A 410 -3.55 9.72 6.64
N ARG A 411 -4.35 9.35 7.63
CA ARG A 411 -5.66 8.73 7.44
C ARG A 411 -6.74 9.80 7.47
N VAL A 412 -7.66 9.75 6.52
CA VAL A 412 -8.80 10.66 6.42
C VAL A 412 -10.07 9.86 6.66
N ASP A 413 -10.77 10.19 7.73
CA ASP A 413 -12.03 9.57 8.13
C ASP A 413 -13.15 10.60 8.10
N SER A 414 -14.29 10.22 7.53
CA SER A 414 -15.58 10.84 7.76
C SER A 414 -16.25 10.30 9.03
N LEU A 415 -17.09 11.13 9.65
CA LEU A 415 -17.75 10.87 10.93
C LEU A 415 -19.14 11.48 10.94
N ASP A 416 -19.96 11.19 11.96
CA ASP A 416 -21.20 11.95 12.15
C ASP A 416 -20.86 13.44 12.36
N ASN A 417 -21.82 14.33 12.07
CA ASN A 417 -21.65 15.79 12.19
C ASN A 417 -21.09 16.26 13.54
N ASN A 418 -21.30 15.50 14.61
CA ASN A 418 -20.81 15.77 15.97
C ASN A 418 -19.46 15.10 16.30
N ALA A 419 -18.72 14.63 15.28
CA ALA A 419 -17.44 13.93 15.40
C ALA A 419 -17.46 12.60 16.19
N ALA A 420 -18.64 12.01 16.35
CA ALA A 420 -18.81 10.65 16.82
C ALA A 420 -18.61 9.65 15.67
N SER A 421 -18.17 8.43 15.99
CA SER A 421 -18.22 7.32 15.03
C SER A 421 -19.67 7.08 14.60
N PHE A 422 -19.88 6.69 13.34
CA PHE A 422 -21.22 6.60 12.74
C PHE A 422 -22.23 5.84 13.60
N THR A 423 -23.31 6.53 13.97
CA THR A 423 -24.43 5.95 14.74
C THR A 423 -25.72 5.90 13.94
N GLY A 424 -25.80 6.52 12.75
CA GLY A 424 -27.04 6.67 12.00
C GLY A 424 -26.90 6.77 10.47
N ALA A 425 -28.02 6.65 9.77
CA ALA A 425 -28.11 6.51 8.30
C ALA A 425 -28.40 7.82 7.55
N SER A 426 -27.97 8.98 8.06
CA SER A 426 -28.35 10.29 7.50
C SER A 426 -27.21 11.05 6.80
N ASN A 427 -25.94 10.72 7.07
CA ASN A 427 -24.79 11.45 6.53
C ASN A 427 -24.61 11.20 5.03
N GLY A 428 -24.95 12.19 4.20
CA GLY A 428 -24.87 12.11 2.74
C GLY A 428 -23.76 12.99 2.15
N ALA A 429 -22.70 13.28 2.91
CA ALA A 429 -21.70 14.25 2.50
C ALA A 429 -20.87 13.80 1.28
N HIS A 430 -20.46 14.76 0.47
CA HIS A 430 -19.63 14.58 -0.71
C HIS A 430 -18.28 15.30 -0.53
N LYS A 431 -17.41 14.79 0.35
CA LYS A 431 -16.23 15.55 0.80
C LYS A 431 -15.16 15.63 -0.28
N GLY A 432 -14.80 16.84 -0.67
CA GLY A 432 -13.67 17.12 -1.56
C GLY A 432 -12.50 17.80 -0.83
N TYR A 433 -11.28 17.30 -1.00
CA TYR A 433 -10.09 17.81 -0.32
C TYR A 433 -8.79 17.61 -1.12
N ALA A 434 -7.67 18.05 -0.55
CA ALA A 434 -6.33 17.71 -1.00
C ALA A 434 -5.39 17.57 0.21
N ALA A 435 -4.31 16.80 0.07
CA ALA A 435 -3.30 16.62 1.11
C ALA A 435 -1.91 16.96 0.56
N ARG A 436 -1.06 17.61 1.35
CA ARG A 436 0.32 17.94 0.95
C ARG A 436 1.32 17.87 2.09
N ALA A 437 2.59 17.80 1.71
CA ALA A 437 3.74 18.05 2.55
C ALA A 437 4.50 19.28 2.04
N VAL A 438 4.79 20.21 2.96
CA VAL A 438 5.55 21.44 2.72
C VAL A 438 6.74 21.53 3.67
N ASN A 439 7.68 22.41 3.40
CA ASN A 439 8.83 22.63 4.28
C ASN A 439 8.38 23.24 5.63
N GLY A 440 9.19 23.00 6.66
CA GLY A 440 8.99 23.53 8.02
C GLY A 440 9.17 25.04 8.19
N ASP A 441 9.48 25.78 7.13
CA ASP A 441 9.69 27.22 7.19
C ASP A 441 8.37 28.00 7.39
N VAL A 442 8.51 29.28 7.78
CA VAL A 442 7.39 30.19 8.08
C VAL A 442 6.47 30.38 6.87
N ASN A 443 7.00 30.30 5.65
CA ASN A 443 6.25 30.52 4.42
C ASN A 443 5.66 29.24 3.85
N ARG A 444 5.86 28.08 4.50
CA ARG A 444 5.36 26.77 4.05
C ARG A 444 5.74 26.49 2.60
N THR A 445 7.00 26.76 2.23
CA THR A 445 7.45 26.57 0.84
C THR A 445 7.33 25.11 0.38
N THR A 446 7.19 24.89 -0.93
CA THR A 446 7.03 23.56 -1.52
C THR A 446 8.19 22.62 -1.15
N CYS A 447 7.88 21.47 -0.56
CA CYS A 447 8.87 20.42 -0.31
C CYS A 447 9.05 19.55 -1.57
N VAL A 448 9.92 19.98 -2.49
CA VAL A 448 10.14 19.30 -3.78
C VAL A 448 10.67 17.87 -3.65
N THR A 449 11.24 17.52 -2.50
CA THR A 449 11.80 16.20 -2.19
C THR A 449 10.86 15.34 -1.35
N CYS A 450 9.73 15.88 -0.87
CA CYS A 450 8.70 15.11 -0.18
C CYS A 450 7.81 14.39 -1.20
N GLN A 451 7.22 13.27 -0.79
CA GLN A 451 6.21 12.57 -1.57
C GLN A 451 4.91 12.46 -0.78
N VAL A 452 3.77 12.74 -1.42
CA VAL A 452 2.44 12.42 -0.89
C VAL A 452 1.69 11.63 -1.94
N ALA A 453 1.22 10.44 -1.58
CA ALA A 453 0.52 9.55 -2.49
C ALA A 453 -0.55 8.74 -1.73
N GLY A 454 -1.63 8.35 -2.43
CA GLY A 454 -2.59 7.39 -1.89
C GLY A 454 -1.89 6.06 -1.61
N TRP A 455 -2.31 5.39 -0.54
CA TRP A 455 -1.72 4.13 -0.08
C TRP A 455 -2.77 3.02 -0.17
N ASN A 456 -2.52 2.03 -1.04
CA ASN A 456 -3.40 0.91 -1.39
C ASN A 456 -4.62 1.30 -2.24
N GLU A 457 -5.31 2.35 -1.83
CA GLU A 457 -6.48 2.89 -2.53
C GLU A 457 -6.48 4.42 -2.53
N ILE A 458 -7.21 5.00 -3.48
CA ILE A 458 -7.51 6.43 -3.55
C ILE A 458 -8.88 6.63 -4.19
N CYS A 459 -9.66 7.57 -3.69
CA CYS A 459 -10.87 8.06 -4.34
C CYS A 459 -10.66 9.51 -4.74
N PHE A 460 -11.03 9.85 -5.98
CA PHE A 460 -10.89 11.19 -6.51
C PHE A 460 -12.06 11.55 -7.42
N PHE A 461 -12.28 12.84 -7.58
CA PHE A 461 -13.22 13.39 -8.54
C PHE A 461 -12.48 14.01 -9.72
N THR A 462 -12.99 13.78 -10.93
CA THR A 462 -12.42 14.30 -12.16
C THR A 462 -13.40 15.23 -12.88
N PRO A 463 -13.28 16.55 -12.68
CA PRO A 463 -14.10 17.50 -13.41
C PRO A 463 -13.56 17.67 -14.83
N PHE A 464 -14.13 16.95 -15.81
CA PHE A 464 -13.70 17.07 -17.20
C PHE A 464 -14.85 17.35 -18.17
N ASP A 465 -14.68 18.39 -18.98
CA ASP A 465 -15.54 18.68 -20.11
C ASP A 465 -14.75 18.47 -21.41
N ALA A 466 -15.17 17.50 -22.22
CA ALA A 466 -14.51 17.16 -23.47
C ALA A 466 -14.74 18.18 -24.60
N GLY A 467 -15.66 19.14 -24.43
CA GLY A 467 -16.07 20.05 -25.50
C GLY A 467 -16.47 19.29 -26.77
N PRO A 468 -15.83 19.53 -27.94
CA PRO A 468 -16.15 18.84 -29.20
C PRO A 468 -15.64 17.37 -29.25
N GLY A 469 -15.07 16.86 -28.16
CA GLY A 469 -14.49 15.53 -28.04
C GLY A 469 -13.02 15.60 -27.65
N GLY A 470 -12.50 14.55 -27.03
CA GLY A 470 -11.11 14.53 -26.60
C GLY A 470 -10.80 13.45 -25.58
N SER A 471 -9.59 13.55 -25.03
CA SER A 471 -9.15 12.72 -23.92
C SER A 471 -8.64 13.58 -22.77
N PHE A 472 -8.80 13.06 -21.56
CA PHE A 472 -8.11 13.59 -20.40
C PHE A 472 -7.26 12.49 -19.77
N THR A 473 -6.14 12.89 -19.21
CA THR A 473 -5.15 11.96 -18.65
C THR A 473 -4.75 12.43 -17.28
N MET A 474 -4.67 11.49 -16.34
CA MET A 474 -4.17 11.72 -14.99
C MET A 474 -3.16 10.65 -14.64
N ASN A 475 -2.14 11.02 -13.87
CA ASN A 475 -1.31 10.02 -13.21
C ASN A 475 -2.18 9.17 -12.28
N LEU A 476 -1.92 7.87 -12.25
CA LEU A 476 -2.71 6.92 -11.47
C LEU A 476 -1.85 6.21 -10.43
N PHE A 477 -0.74 5.62 -10.85
CA PHE A 477 0.14 4.87 -9.96
C PHE A 477 1.60 4.86 -10.42
N GLN A 478 2.51 4.55 -9.51
CA GLN A 478 3.95 4.50 -9.76
C GLN A 478 4.49 3.08 -9.65
N LEU A 479 5.19 2.60 -10.68
CA LEU A 479 5.93 1.34 -10.66
C LEU A 479 7.43 1.57 -10.89
N THR A 480 8.26 1.17 -9.93
CA THR A 480 9.72 1.18 -10.09
C THR A 480 10.18 -0.02 -10.93
N PRO A 481 11.44 -0.04 -11.41
CA PRO A 481 11.99 -1.20 -12.12
C PRO A 481 11.95 -2.52 -11.33
N ASP A 482 11.72 -2.47 -10.01
CA ASP A 482 11.53 -3.65 -9.16
C ASP A 482 10.31 -4.51 -9.57
N TYR A 483 9.35 -3.93 -10.31
CA TYR A 483 8.16 -4.61 -10.80
C TYR A 483 8.33 -5.31 -12.15
N ALA A 484 9.52 -5.23 -12.76
CA ALA A 484 9.76 -5.82 -14.06
C ALA A 484 9.47 -7.34 -14.06
N GLY A 485 8.68 -7.80 -15.04
CA GLY A 485 8.29 -9.21 -15.18
C GLY A 485 7.20 -9.68 -14.23
N LEU A 486 6.64 -8.81 -13.39
CA LEU A 486 5.52 -9.14 -12.50
C LEU A 486 4.18 -8.72 -13.12
N THR A 487 3.07 -9.23 -12.58
CA THR A 487 1.72 -8.82 -12.99
C THR A 487 1.12 -7.88 -11.97
N VAL A 488 0.71 -6.69 -12.43
CA VAL A 488 0.04 -5.68 -11.62
C VAL A 488 -1.47 -5.82 -11.82
N ALA A 489 -2.21 -5.71 -10.72
CA ALA A 489 -3.67 -5.72 -10.67
C ALA A 489 -4.15 -4.28 -10.47
N ILE A 490 -4.99 -3.79 -11.38
CA ILE A 490 -5.55 -2.43 -11.32
C ILE A 490 -7.06 -2.58 -11.21
N ASP A 491 -7.61 -2.22 -10.06
CA ASP A 491 -9.04 -2.22 -9.78
C ASP A 491 -9.56 -0.78 -9.85
N ILE A 492 -10.59 -0.56 -10.65
CA ILE A 492 -11.21 0.77 -10.85
C ILE A 492 -12.71 0.66 -10.66
N TYR A 493 -13.28 1.42 -9.73
CA TYR A 493 -14.69 1.40 -9.40
C TYR A 493 -15.41 2.61 -9.96
N ASP A 494 -16.63 2.37 -10.43
CA ASP A 494 -17.59 3.41 -10.81
C ASP A 494 -17.02 4.34 -11.87
N VAL A 495 -16.53 3.77 -12.97
CA VAL A 495 -16.01 4.54 -14.09
C VAL A 495 -17.04 4.72 -15.18
N GLY A 496 -16.98 5.88 -15.82
CA GLY A 496 -17.71 6.18 -17.04
C GLY A 496 -19.01 6.93 -16.80
N ASP A 497 -19.20 7.56 -15.64
CA ASP A 497 -20.33 8.46 -15.43
C ASP A 497 -20.16 9.73 -16.26
N ILE A 498 -21.15 9.95 -17.12
CA ILE A 498 -21.15 11.03 -18.09
C ILE A 498 -22.50 11.70 -18.21
N SER A 499 -22.45 12.99 -18.50
CA SER A 499 -23.58 13.73 -19.05
C SER A 499 -23.43 13.79 -20.57
N SER A 500 -24.15 12.91 -21.28
CA SER A 500 -24.20 12.86 -22.76
C SER A 500 -25.40 12.04 -23.27
N SER A 501 -25.94 12.39 -24.44
CA SER A 501 -27.07 11.66 -25.07
C SER A 501 -26.65 10.50 -25.98
N ASN A 502 -25.39 10.45 -26.44
CA ASN A 502 -24.82 9.39 -27.29
C ASN A 502 -23.36 9.08 -26.90
N GLY A 503 -23.04 9.22 -25.62
CA GLY A 503 -21.67 9.16 -25.13
C GLY A 503 -21.10 7.74 -25.13
N ARG A 504 -19.83 7.66 -25.52
CA ARG A 504 -18.96 6.49 -25.35
C ARG A 504 -17.69 6.93 -24.62
N VAL A 505 -17.34 6.21 -23.57
CA VAL A 505 -16.13 6.41 -22.77
C VAL A 505 -15.29 5.15 -22.81
N VAL A 506 -14.03 5.33 -23.20
CA VAL A 506 -12.99 4.30 -23.14
C VAL A 506 -11.98 4.69 -22.09
N ILE A 507 -11.64 3.76 -21.21
CA ILE A 507 -10.58 3.91 -20.22
C ILE A 507 -9.35 3.17 -20.72
N ASN A 508 -8.24 3.91 -20.80
CA ASN A 508 -6.92 3.38 -21.14
C ASN A 508 -6.01 3.48 -19.92
N ILE A 509 -5.19 2.45 -19.69
CA ILE A 509 -4.01 2.56 -18.85
C ILE A 509 -2.83 2.88 -19.76
N LEU A 510 -2.16 4.00 -19.50
CA LEU A 510 -0.99 4.44 -20.23
C LEU A 510 0.28 4.08 -19.47
N ASP A 511 1.28 3.62 -20.19
CA ASP A 511 2.63 3.42 -19.66
C ASP A 511 3.37 4.76 -19.44
N PRO A 512 4.57 4.76 -18.85
CA PRO A 512 5.32 5.99 -18.61
C PRO A 512 5.74 6.76 -19.88
N SER A 513 5.63 6.15 -21.07
CA SER A 513 5.85 6.84 -22.35
C SER A 513 4.61 7.57 -22.86
N GLY A 514 3.45 7.38 -22.21
CA GLY A 514 2.17 7.96 -22.59
C GLY A 514 1.40 7.15 -23.63
N LEU A 515 1.87 5.93 -23.95
CA LEU A 515 1.19 5.02 -24.87
C LEU A 515 0.26 4.08 -24.10
N VAL A 516 -0.82 3.61 -24.73
CA VAL A 516 -1.67 2.57 -24.13
C VAL A 516 -0.81 1.35 -23.84
N ALA A 517 -0.86 0.92 -22.59
CA ALA A 517 -0.04 -0.17 -22.09
C ALA A 517 -0.35 -1.47 -22.82
N THR A 518 0.71 -2.18 -23.20
CA THR A 518 0.62 -3.47 -23.88
C THR A 518 1.43 -4.57 -23.21
N SER A 519 0.97 -5.81 -23.33
CA SER A 519 1.69 -7.00 -22.90
C SER A 519 1.65 -8.08 -23.97
N THR A 520 2.82 -8.63 -24.32
CA THR A 520 2.92 -9.80 -25.21
C THR A 520 2.42 -11.09 -24.57
N GLN A 521 2.33 -11.12 -23.22
CA GLN A 521 1.70 -12.22 -22.47
C GLN A 521 0.17 -12.09 -22.43
N GLY A 522 -0.39 -11.02 -23.02
CA GLY A 522 -1.79 -10.68 -22.99
C GLY A 522 -2.20 -9.90 -21.73
N VAL A 523 -3.40 -9.32 -21.76
CA VAL A 523 -4.02 -8.54 -20.67
C VAL A 523 -5.43 -9.05 -20.41
N ASN A 524 -5.72 -9.45 -19.18
CA ASN A 524 -7.08 -9.84 -18.78
C ASN A 524 -7.82 -8.63 -18.19
N ILE A 525 -9.12 -8.52 -18.50
CA ILE A 525 -9.98 -7.47 -17.97
C ILE A 525 -11.32 -8.10 -17.56
N TYR A 526 -11.73 -7.88 -16.32
CA TYR A 526 -12.97 -8.44 -15.75
C TYR A 526 -13.87 -7.34 -15.17
N ASP A 527 -15.18 -7.54 -15.27
CA ASP A 527 -16.19 -6.80 -14.51
C ASP A 527 -16.53 -7.63 -13.27
N LEU A 528 -16.11 -7.14 -12.10
CA LEU A 528 -16.33 -7.79 -10.82
C LEU A 528 -17.69 -7.43 -10.20
N GLY A 529 -18.47 -6.53 -10.80
CA GLY A 529 -19.69 -6.01 -10.21
C GLY A 529 -19.41 -5.15 -8.97
N VAL A 530 -20.29 -5.24 -7.96
CA VAL A 530 -20.33 -4.31 -6.82
C VAL A 530 -19.24 -4.51 -5.76
N GLN A 531 -18.41 -5.55 -5.87
CA GLN A 531 -17.40 -5.86 -4.85
C GLN A 531 -16.16 -6.57 -5.40
N ARG A 532 -14.98 -6.26 -4.85
CA ARG A 532 -13.70 -6.84 -5.35
C ARG A 532 -13.56 -8.32 -5.03
N SER A 533 -14.20 -8.81 -3.96
CA SER A 533 -14.08 -10.23 -3.56
C SER A 533 -14.66 -11.22 -4.58
N ASN A 534 -15.42 -10.72 -5.55
CA ASN A 534 -15.95 -11.53 -6.65
C ASN A 534 -14.87 -12.12 -7.55
N LEU A 535 -13.66 -11.52 -7.57
CA LEU A 535 -12.52 -12.11 -8.27
C LEU A 535 -12.13 -13.47 -7.68
N GLN A 536 -12.08 -13.60 -6.34
CA GLN A 536 -11.67 -14.85 -5.70
C GLN A 536 -12.72 -15.95 -5.78
N SER A 537 -14.01 -15.58 -5.83
CA SER A 537 -15.11 -16.54 -5.97
C SER A 537 -15.43 -16.90 -7.42
N GLY A 538 -14.79 -16.26 -8.40
CA GLY A 538 -15.07 -16.49 -9.83
C GLY A 538 -16.36 -15.84 -10.33
N ASN A 539 -16.97 -14.95 -9.54
CA ASN A 539 -18.26 -14.31 -9.84
C ASN A 539 -18.07 -13.02 -10.65
N TYR A 540 -17.44 -13.11 -11.82
CA TYR A 540 -17.14 -11.96 -12.67
C TYR A 540 -17.52 -12.21 -14.13
N THR A 541 -17.63 -11.14 -14.91
CA THR A 541 -17.79 -11.21 -16.37
C THR A 541 -16.46 -10.89 -17.05
N VAL A 542 -16.05 -11.70 -18.04
CA VAL A 542 -14.85 -11.43 -18.82
C VAL A 542 -15.15 -10.36 -19.86
N ILE A 543 -14.39 -9.25 -19.81
CA ILE A 543 -14.45 -8.17 -20.78
C ILE A 543 -13.43 -8.42 -21.89
N ALA A 544 -12.22 -8.82 -21.49
CA ALA A 544 -11.13 -9.16 -22.40
C ALA A 544 -10.27 -10.27 -21.79
N SER A 545 -9.76 -11.17 -22.63
CA SER A 545 -8.93 -12.30 -22.23
C SER A 545 -7.55 -12.18 -22.85
N ALA A 546 -6.50 -12.52 -22.10
CA ALA A 546 -5.10 -12.49 -22.51
C ALA A 546 -4.82 -13.36 -23.76
N GLN A 547 -5.70 -14.30 -24.11
CA GLN A 547 -5.58 -15.10 -25.33
C GLN A 547 -5.71 -14.27 -26.61
N SER A 548 -6.48 -13.19 -26.58
CA SER A 548 -6.78 -12.35 -27.76
C SER A 548 -6.63 -10.85 -27.52
N ASN A 549 -6.42 -10.43 -26.27
CA ASN A 549 -6.23 -9.04 -25.89
C ASN A 549 -4.82 -8.78 -25.38
N GLN A 550 -4.18 -7.76 -25.93
CA GLN A 550 -2.82 -7.34 -25.55
C GLN A 550 -2.78 -5.91 -25.00
N ILE A 551 -3.91 -5.19 -24.96
CA ILE A 551 -3.97 -3.78 -24.57
C ILE A 551 -4.73 -3.61 -23.24
N ALA A 552 -4.29 -2.68 -22.40
CA ALA A 552 -4.99 -2.28 -21.17
C ALA A 552 -6.02 -1.18 -21.47
N SER A 553 -7.08 -1.53 -22.18
CA SER A 553 -8.14 -0.63 -22.61
C SER A 553 -9.51 -1.30 -22.53
N PHE A 554 -10.52 -0.59 -22.03
CA PHE A 554 -11.90 -1.10 -21.99
C PHE A 554 -12.93 0.02 -22.12
N VAL A 555 -14.14 -0.34 -22.57
CA VAL A 555 -15.28 0.57 -22.62
C VAL A 555 -15.91 0.65 -21.23
N ALA A 556 -15.94 1.84 -20.63
CA ALA A 556 -16.62 2.09 -19.37
C ALA A 556 -18.11 2.37 -19.59
N THR A 557 -18.43 3.21 -20.58
CA THR A 557 -19.81 3.53 -20.94
C THR A 557 -19.97 3.55 -22.46
N ASP A 558 -21.06 2.97 -22.95
CA ASP A 558 -21.50 3.08 -24.34
C ASP A 558 -23.03 3.05 -24.36
N THR A 559 -23.62 4.24 -24.46
CA THR A 559 -25.07 4.44 -24.46
C THR A 559 -25.78 3.78 -25.64
N GLY A 560 -25.12 3.67 -26.80
CA GLY A 560 -25.68 3.01 -27.99
C GLY A 560 -25.75 1.49 -27.87
N ASN A 561 -24.87 0.89 -27.05
CA ASN A 561 -24.81 -0.55 -26.80
C ASN A 561 -25.32 -0.96 -25.41
N GLY A 562 -25.84 -0.02 -24.61
CA GLY A 562 -26.31 -0.29 -23.25
C GLY A 562 -25.22 -0.74 -22.27
N THR A 563 -23.95 -0.39 -22.54
CA THR A 563 -22.82 -0.74 -21.66
C THR A 563 -22.64 0.35 -20.60
N THR A 564 -22.57 -0.04 -19.34
CA THR A 564 -22.24 0.86 -18.22
C THR A 564 -21.42 0.10 -17.16
N ARG A 565 -20.48 0.82 -16.54
CA ARG A 565 -19.69 0.37 -15.40
C ARG A 565 -19.91 1.23 -14.16
N ASN A 566 -20.97 2.03 -14.16
CA ASN A 566 -21.44 2.73 -12.97
C ASN A 566 -21.72 1.73 -11.85
N GLY A 567 -21.19 2.00 -10.66
CA GLY A 567 -21.32 1.20 -9.45
C GLY A 567 -20.61 -0.16 -9.50
N ARG A 568 -19.66 -0.34 -10.43
CA ARG A 568 -19.00 -1.63 -10.68
C ARG A 568 -17.48 -1.50 -10.71
N TRP A 569 -16.82 -2.53 -10.21
CA TRP A 569 -15.38 -2.71 -10.28
C TRP A 569 -14.97 -3.31 -11.62
N VAL A 570 -13.99 -2.69 -12.27
CA VAL A 570 -13.26 -3.24 -13.40
C VAL A 570 -11.85 -3.61 -12.93
N HIS A 571 -11.49 -4.88 -13.11
CA HIS A 571 -10.18 -5.42 -12.76
C HIS A 571 -9.34 -5.63 -14.00
N VAL A 572 -8.13 -5.08 -14.03
CA VAL A 572 -7.15 -5.25 -15.12
C VAL A 572 -5.95 -6.01 -14.58
N GLU A 573 -5.65 -7.18 -15.15
CA GLU A 573 -4.39 -7.90 -14.91
C GLU A 573 -3.40 -7.55 -16.03
N LEU A 574 -2.40 -6.73 -15.70
CA LEU A 574 -1.39 -6.25 -16.64
C LEU A 574 -0.01 -6.84 -16.32
N PRO A 575 0.49 -7.79 -17.13
CA PRO A 575 1.88 -8.24 -17.03
C PRO A 575 2.84 -7.11 -17.44
N VAL A 576 3.72 -6.73 -16.51
CA VAL A 576 4.77 -5.73 -16.75
C VAL A 576 5.89 -6.39 -17.56
N PRO A 577 6.41 -5.74 -18.62
CA PRO A 577 7.52 -6.28 -19.39
C PRO A 577 8.72 -6.67 -18.52
N SER A 578 9.39 -7.79 -18.83
CA SER A 578 10.60 -8.22 -18.11
C SER A 578 11.77 -7.24 -18.26
N GLY A 579 11.79 -6.46 -19.34
CA GLY A 579 12.75 -5.38 -19.59
C GLY A 579 12.30 -4.01 -19.07
N TYR A 580 11.24 -3.93 -18.26
CA TYR A 580 10.74 -2.65 -17.72
C TYR A 580 11.82 -1.95 -16.90
N ASN A 581 12.36 -0.87 -17.46
CA ASN A 581 13.40 -0.05 -16.84
C ASN A 581 13.31 1.39 -17.36
N PRO A 582 12.21 2.11 -17.05
CA PRO A 582 12.06 3.50 -17.45
C PRO A 582 13.15 4.40 -16.82
N PRO A 583 13.42 5.59 -17.40
CA PRO A 583 14.37 6.53 -16.84
C PRO A 583 14.04 6.92 -15.39
N PRO A 584 15.05 7.21 -14.55
CA PRO A 584 14.82 7.64 -13.18
C PRO A 584 13.83 8.80 -13.07
N GLY A 585 12.79 8.63 -12.26
CA GLY A 585 11.73 9.61 -12.06
C GLY A 585 10.55 9.50 -13.05
N GLN A 586 10.67 8.72 -14.13
CA GLN A 586 9.60 8.48 -15.10
C GLN A 586 8.91 7.13 -14.83
N TYR A 587 8.34 7.00 -13.63
CA TYR A 587 7.79 5.73 -13.15
C TYR A 587 6.25 5.73 -13.11
N TRP A 588 5.63 6.83 -13.52
CA TRP A 588 4.19 7.04 -13.39
C TRP A 588 3.45 6.50 -14.60
N TRP A 589 2.46 5.67 -14.29
CA TRP A 589 1.45 5.18 -15.21
C TRP A 589 0.22 6.06 -15.05
N SER A 590 -0.49 6.26 -16.16
CA SER A 590 -1.62 7.18 -16.19
C SER A 590 -2.91 6.47 -16.55
N MET A 591 -4.02 6.98 -16.07
CA MET A 591 -5.34 6.66 -16.58
C MET A 591 -5.73 7.72 -17.59
N GLN A 592 -6.25 7.28 -18.73
CA GLN A 592 -6.81 8.17 -19.74
C GLN A 592 -8.27 7.81 -20.00
N TYR A 593 -9.11 8.81 -19.93
CA TYR A 593 -10.47 8.75 -20.44
C TYR A 593 -10.44 9.27 -21.87
N VAL A 594 -11.04 8.51 -22.78
CA VAL A 594 -11.30 8.93 -24.15
C VAL A 594 -12.80 9.02 -24.31
N THR A 595 -13.27 10.21 -24.66
CA THR A 595 -14.70 10.54 -24.68
C THR A 595 -15.13 11.01 -26.07
N GLY A 596 -16.37 10.70 -26.44
CA GLY A 596 -16.98 11.23 -27.66
C GLY A 596 -17.32 12.73 -27.57
N PRO A 597 -17.62 13.38 -28.70
CA PRO A 597 -18.07 14.78 -28.72
C PRO A 597 -19.22 15.08 -27.76
N GLY A 598 -19.18 16.23 -27.07
CA GLY A 598 -20.25 16.67 -26.18
C GLY A 598 -20.44 15.79 -24.95
N THR A 599 -19.37 15.15 -24.47
CA THR A 599 -19.38 14.32 -23.26
C THR A 599 -18.72 15.09 -22.13
N VAL A 600 -19.46 15.30 -21.04
CA VAL A 600 -18.90 15.79 -19.78
C VAL A 600 -18.74 14.59 -18.86
N ALA A 601 -17.52 14.33 -18.40
CA ALA A 601 -17.24 13.33 -17.38
C ALA A 601 -17.24 14.03 -16.01
N VAL A 602 -18.08 13.53 -15.12
CA VAL A 602 -18.24 14.00 -13.73
C VAL A 602 -18.12 12.77 -12.84
N ASP A 603 -16.92 12.23 -12.82
CA ASP A 603 -16.68 10.89 -12.28
C ASP A 603 -15.99 11.00 -10.92
N THR A 604 -16.63 10.44 -9.89
CA THR A 604 -15.94 10.05 -8.66
C THR A 604 -15.48 8.62 -8.87
N VAL A 605 -14.17 8.38 -8.79
CA VAL A 605 -13.59 7.07 -9.11
C VAL A 605 -12.77 6.61 -7.92
N THR A 606 -13.01 5.37 -7.49
CA THR A 606 -12.12 4.69 -6.55
C THR A 606 -11.16 3.77 -7.30
N VAL A 607 -9.88 3.88 -6.99
CA VAL A 607 -8.81 3.06 -7.59
C VAL A 607 -8.07 2.33 -6.50
N ALA A 608 -7.81 1.05 -6.72
CA ALA A 608 -6.88 0.27 -5.93
C ALA A 608 -5.90 -0.46 -6.85
N VAL A 609 -4.61 -0.42 -6.53
CA VAL A 609 -3.58 -1.08 -7.34
C VAL A 609 -2.77 -2.01 -6.45
N GLY A 610 -2.62 -3.25 -6.92
CA GLY A 610 -1.91 -4.30 -6.21
C GLY A 610 -1.03 -5.14 -7.14
N LEU A 611 -0.45 -6.18 -6.55
CA LEU A 611 0.35 -7.17 -7.26
C LEU A 611 -0.41 -8.49 -7.29
N LYS A 612 -0.31 -9.23 -8.40
CA LYS A 612 -0.66 -10.65 -8.41
C LYS A 612 0.47 -11.44 -7.74
N GLY A 613 0.24 -11.84 -6.49
CA GLY A 613 1.22 -12.55 -5.66
C GLY A 613 1.58 -11.77 -4.40
N GLY A 614 2.61 -12.22 -3.68
CA GLY A 614 3.09 -11.55 -2.47
C GLY A 614 4.09 -10.44 -2.79
N PRO A 615 4.05 -9.28 -2.09
CA PRO A 615 5.10 -8.26 -2.19
C PRO A 615 6.44 -8.76 -1.65
N VAL A 616 6.42 -9.83 -0.87
CA VAL A 616 7.59 -10.55 -0.35
C VAL A 616 7.66 -11.90 -1.03
N HIS A 617 8.77 -12.20 -1.69
CA HIS A 617 8.96 -13.47 -2.39
C HIS A 617 10.44 -13.88 -2.44
N LEU A 618 10.67 -15.19 -2.61
CA LEU A 618 11.99 -15.72 -2.90
C LEU A 618 12.35 -15.48 -4.36
N LEU A 619 13.63 -15.19 -4.60
CA LEU A 619 14.19 -15.15 -5.94
C LEU A 619 14.78 -16.53 -6.29
N PRO A 620 14.72 -16.93 -7.57
CA PRO A 620 15.29 -18.20 -8.04
C PRO A 620 16.80 -18.35 -7.80
#